data_AF-A0A8X8AS58-F1
#
_entry.id   AF-A0A8X8AS58-F1
#
_cell.length_a   1.000
_cell.length_b   1.000
_cell.length_c   1.000
_cell.angle_alpha   90.00
_cell.angle_beta   90.00
_cell.angle_gamma   90.00
#
_symmetry.space_group_name_H-M   'P 1'
#
loop_
_entity.id
_entity.type
_entity.pdbx_description
1 polymer ?
#
loop_
_entity_poly.entity_id
_entity_poly.type
_entity_poly.pdbx_seq_one_letter_code
_entity_poly.pdbx_strand_id
1 'polypeptide(L)' 'MANQLQTPLSTSPKPGLTKEEEQQDSQEMVAMQAERIVYSLTFPMVFKAALEMGVIDTMAAVEAGMWLSPSEIVSSPY' A
#
# COMPACT_ATOMS: atom_id res chain seq x y z
N MET A 1 16.70 7.03 -12.52
CA MET A 1 16.10 6.07 -11.57
C MET A 1 15.99 6.81 -10.24
N ALA A 2 14.81 7.36 -9.92
CA ALA A 2 14.64 8.22 -8.76
C ALA A 2 14.36 7.34 -7.53
N ASN A 3 15.32 7.29 -6.61
CA ASN A 3 15.15 6.67 -5.31
C ASN A 3 14.20 7.58 -4.50
N GLN A 4 12.98 7.12 -4.25
CA GLN A 4 11.99 7.75 -3.37
C GLN A 4 12.42 7.62 -1.90
N LEU A 5 13.64 8.06 -1.61
CA LEU A 5 14.17 8.23 -0.27
C LEU A 5 13.26 9.22 0.45
N GLN A 6 12.36 8.66 1.24
CA GLN A 6 11.73 9.24 2.43
C GLN A 6 11.90 10.76 2.47
N THR A 7 11.01 11.48 1.77
CA THR A 7 10.85 12.91 2.03
C THR A 7 10.60 13.03 3.53
N PRO A 8 11.49 13.69 4.29
CA PRO A 8 11.19 14.01 5.67
C PRO A 8 9.93 14.84 5.60
N LEU A 9 8.83 14.33 6.16
CA LEU A 9 7.61 15.10 6.34
C LEU A 9 8.04 16.30 7.18
N SER A 10 8.20 17.44 6.52
CA SER A 10 8.49 18.71 7.16
C SER A 10 7.34 18.94 8.13
N THR A 11 7.58 18.71 9.41
CA THR A 11 6.69 19.11 10.50
C THR A 11 6.84 20.62 10.65
N SER A 12 6.39 21.37 9.64
CA SER A 12 6.09 22.78 9.85
C SER A 12 4.86 22.82 10.76
N PRO A 13 4.96 23.36 12.00
CA PRO A 13 3.81 23.47 12.88
C PRO A 13 2.71 24.22 12.16
N LYS A 14 1.51 23.64 12.11
CA LYS A 14 0.37 24.27 11.47
C LYS A 14 0.06 25.55 12.26
N PRO A 15 0.15 26.76 11.67
CA PRO A 15 -0.01 27.99 12.43
C PRO A 15 -1.43 28.07 12.99
N GLY A 16 -1.58 27.91 14.31
CA GLY A 16 -2.87 27.97 15.01
C GLY A 16 -3.31 26.68 15.72
N LEU A 17 -2.54 25.59 15.65
CA LEU A 17 -2.83 24.36 16.39
C LEU A 17 -2.35 24.46 17.85
N THR A 18 -3.14 23.99 18.81
CA THR A 18 -2.71 23.94 20.21
C THR A 18 -1.65 22.86 20.41
N LYS A 19 -0.75 23.02 21.40
CA LYS A 19 0.35 22.05 21.66
C LYS A 19 -0.15 20.61 21.86
N GLU A 20 -1.37 20.45 22.38
CA GLU A 20 -2.00 19.16 22.67
C GLU A 20 -2.46 18.45 21.39
N GLU A 21 -3.04 19.20 20.45
CA GLU A 21 -3.46 18.68 19.15
C GLU A 21 -2.25 18.27 18.28
N GLU A 22 -1.14 19.02 18.33
CA GLU A 22 0.10 18.67 17.61
C GLU A 22 0.75 17.39 18.17
N GLN A 23 0.71 17.21 19.50
CA GLN A 23 1.15 15.97 20.15
C GLN A 23 0.26 14.77 19.79
N GLN A 24 -1.06 14.95 19.77
CA GLN A 24 -1.99 13.88 19.40
C GLN A 24 -1.76 13.42 17.95
N ASP A 25 -1.62 14.36 17.02
CA ASP A 25 -1.35 14.09 15.60
C ASP A 25 -0.02 13.34 15.42
N SER A 26 1.01 13.73 16.19
CA SER A 26 2.30 13.02 16.20
C SER A 26 2.20 11.58 16.72
N GLN A 27 1.39 11.35 17.76
CA GLN A 27 1.18 10.02 18.32
C GLN A 27 0.37 9.12 17.38
N GLU A 28 -0.64 9.67 16.72
CA GLU A 28 -1.44 8.97 15.71
C GLU A 28 -0.59 8.59 14.49
N MET A 29 0.26 9.49 14.01
CA MET A 29 1.22 9.20 12.93
C MET A 29 2.21 8.10 13.31
N VAL A 30 2.72 8.10 14.55
CA VAL A 30 3.61 7.04 15.05
C VAL A 30 2.88 5.71 15.16
N ALA A 31 1.64 5.70 15.66
CA ALA A 31 0.82 4.49 15.73
C ALA A 31 0.56 3.91 14.33
N MET A 32 0.24 4.76 13.34
CA MET A 32 0.04 4.34 11.96
C MET A 32 1.33 3.80 11.33
N GLN A 33 2.50 4.36 11.65
CA GLN A 33 3.78 3.78 11.23
C GLN A 33 4.02 2.41 11.87
N ALA A 34 3.71 2.25 13.15
CA ALA A 34 3.84 0.97 13.83
C ALA A 34 2.93 -0.09 13.18
N GLU A 35 1.69 0.26 12.85
CA GLU A 35 0.77 -0.62 12.10
C GLU A 35 1.34 -1.00 10.72
N ARG A 36 1.91 -0.04 9.98
CA ARG A 36 2.58 -0.33 8.69
C ARG A 36 3.77 -1.26 8.85
N ILE A 37 4.52 -1.19 9.95
CA ILE A 37 5.63 -2.10 10.25
C ILE A 37 5.09 -3.50 10.57
N VAL A 38 4.06 -3.60 11.42
CA VAL A 38 3.41 -4.87 11.78
C VAL A 38 2.87 -5.58 10.54
N TYR A 39 2.24 -4.84 9.63
CA TYR A 39 1.71 -5.36 8.37
C TYR A 39 2.67 -5.21 7.18
N SER A 40 3.95 -4.92 7.41
CA SER A 40 4.91 -4.67 6.32
C SER A 40 5.05 -5.85 5.35
N LEU A 41 4.79 -7.07 5.83
CA LEU A 41 4.90 -8.30 5.05
C LEU A 41 3.61 -8.72 4.37
N THR A 42 2.44 -8.14 4.68
CA THR A 42 1.17 -8.57 4.06
C THR A 42 1.17 -8.33 2.56
N PHE A 43 1.58 -7.14 2.11
CA PHE A 43 1.68 -6.84 0.68
C PHE A 43 2.65 -7.76 -0.07
N PRO A 44 3.95 -7.87 0.28
CA PRO A 44 4.88 -8.71 -0.47
C PRO A 44 4.50 -10.20 -0.44
N MET A 45 3.90 -10.69 0.65
CA MET A 45 3.46 -12.09 0.72
C MET A 45 2.23 -12.36 -0.15
N VAL A 46 1.22 -11.48 -0.13
CA VAL A 46 0.04 -11.60 -1.01
C VAL A 46 0.46 -11.43 -2.48
N PHE A 47 1.37 -10.50 -2.76
CA PHE A 47 1.92 -10.32 -4.09
C PHE A 47 2.68 -11.55 -4.58
N LYS A 48 3.52 -12.16 -3.74
CA LYS A 48 4.18 -13.44 -4.03
C LYS A 48 3.16 -14.52 -4.38
N ALA A 49 2.11 -14.68 -3.57
CA ALA A 49 1.07 -15.66 -3.83
C ALA A 49 0.32 -15.37 -5.14
N ALA A 50 0.07 -14.10 -5.47
CA ALA A 50 -0.57 -13.72 -6.74
C ALA A 50 0.29 -14.08 -7.96
N LEU A 51 1.62 -14.00 -7.86
CA LEU A 51 2.55 -14.46 -8.89
C LEU A 51 2.55 -16.00 -9.00
N GLU A 52 2.66 -16.70 -7.88
CA GLU A 52 2.71 -18.18 -7.84
C GLU A 52 1.40 -18.81 -8.31
N MET A 53 0.28 -18.13 -8.11
CA MET A 53 -1.05 -18.53 -8.57
C MET A 53 -1.39 -17.99 -9.97
N GLY A 54 -0.48 -17.27 -10.63
CA GLY A 54 -0.70 -16.79 -12.00
C GLY A 54 -1.77 -15.73 -12.17
N VAL A 55 -2.17 -15.07 -11.08
CA VAL A 55 -3.18 -14.01 -11.09
C VAL A 55 -2.71 -12.86 -11.98
N ILE A 56 -1.43 -12.50 -11.86
CA ILE A 56 -0.84 -11.41 -12.66
C ILE A 56 -0.77 -11.79 -14.14
N ASP A 57 -0.42 -13.04 -14.45
CA ASP A 57 -0.35 -13.53 -15.84
C ASP A 57 -1.74 -13.55 -16.49
N THR A 58 -2.75 -14.02 -15.75
CA THR A 58 -4.16 -13.98 -16.16
C THR A 58 -4.62 -12.55 -16.47
N MET A 59 -4.26 -11.59 -15.63
CA MET A 59 -4.59 -10.18 -15.85
C MET A 59 -3.81 -9.58 -17.03
N ALA A 60 -2.60 -10.06 -17.32
CA ALA A 60 -1.79 -9.58 -18.43
C ALA A 60 -2.21 -10.17 -19.79
N ALA A 61 -2.89 -11.31 -19.79
CA ALA A 61 -3.36 -12.00 -21.00
C ALA A 61 -4.59 -11.36 -21.65
N VAL A 62 -5.34 -10.52 -20.90
CA VAL A 62 -6.52 -9.83 -21.41
C VAL A 62 -6.19 -8.51 -22.10
N GLU A 63 -7.13 -7.99 -22.90
CA GLU A 63 -6.96 -6.72 -23.59
C GLU A 63 -6.69 -5.57 -22.59
N ALA A 64 -5.78 -4.66 -22.97
CA ALA A 64 -5.44 -3.53 -22.13
C ALA A 64 -6.68 -2.69 -21.79
N GLY A 65 -6.92 -2.49 -20.49
CA GLY A 65 -8.09 -1.77 -19.98
C GLY A 65 -9.30 -2.64 -19.64
N MET A 66 -9.22 -3.95 -19.90
CA MET A 66 -10.21 -4.91 -19.43
C MET A 66 -10.02 -5.19 -17.94
N TRP A 67 -11.11 -5.13 -17.18
CA TRP A 67 -11.12 -5.49 -15.76
C TRP A 67 -11.75 -6.87 -15.60
N LEU A 68 -11.12 -7.71 -14.78
CA LEU A 68 -11.62 -9.02 -14.44
C LEU A 68 -12.16 -9.02 -13.00
N SER A 69 -13.31 -9.66 -12.81
CA SER A 69 -13.79 -10.02 -11.49
C SER A 69 -12.92 -11.15 -10.88
N PRO A 70 -12.92 -11.32 -9.55
CA PRO A 70 -12.20 -12.42 -8.91
C PRO A 70 -12.61 -13.81 -9.44
N SER A 71 -13.89 -14.00 -9.75
CA SER A 71 -14.38 -15.27 -10.32
C SER A 71 -13.83 -15.51 -11.73
N GLU A 72 -13.71 -14.47 -12.55
CA GLU A 72 -13.13 -14.57 -13.88
C GLU A 72 -11.64 -14.91 -13.80
N ILE A 73 -10.91 -14.31 -12.86
CA ILE A 73 -9.50 -14.64 -12.60
C ILE A 73 -9.34 -16.12 -12.21
N VAL A 74 -10.20 -16.65 -11.34
CA VAL A 74 -10.15 -18.05 -10.89
C VAL A 74 -10.58 -19.03 -12.00
N SER A 75 -11.57 -18.64 -12.81
CA SER A 75 -12.02 -19.44 -13.95
C SER A 75 -11.06 -19.41 -15.13
N SER A 76 -10.12 -18.45 -15.12
CA SER A 76 -9.12 -18.34 -16.16
C SER A 76 -8.15 -19.52 -16.04
N PRO A 77 -8.02 -20.34 -17.10
CA PRO A 77 -7.26 -21.58 -17.05
C PRO A 77 -5.74 -21.39 -17.11
N TYR A 78 -5.26 -20.14 -17.06
CA TYR A 78 -4.09 -19.65 -17.80
C TYR A 78 -4.32 -19.64 -19.31
#